data_AF-A0A1N7LQ36-F1
#
_entry.id   AF-A0A1N7LQ36-F1
#
_cell.length_a   1.000
_cell.length_b   1.000
_cell.length_c   1.000
_cell.angle_alpha   90.00
_cell.angle_beta   90.00
_cell.angle_gamma   90.00
#
_symmetry.space_group_name_H-M   'P 1'
#
loop_
_entity.id
_entity.type
_entity.pdbx_description
1 polymer ?
#
loop_
_entity_poly.entity_id
_entity_poly.type
_entity_poly.pdbx_seq_one_letter_code
_entity_poly.pdbx_strand_id
1 'polypeptide(L)'
;MIRFATMGLGLAVLATPLAAQQVTTEVTRLGQQQVTLHVHPFLTEEELGTLRLVSTNEQALSLFVTRPGRHTAIAVAPGEGFIRAGQPVASATAISDLPNAETARADAMATCNAAKAKGPDCVVVLEVAPAR
;
A
#
# COMPACT_ATOMS: atom_id res chain seq x y z
N MET A 1 -14.20 17.40 -66.52
CA MET A 1 -14.46 18.34 -65.42
C MET A 1 -14.92 17.54 -64.20
N ILE A 2 -14.23 17.71 -63.05
CA ILE A 2 -14.71 17.56 -61.64
C ILE A 2 -15.10 16.12 -61.19
N ARG A 3 -14.25 15.37 -60.43
CA ARG A 3 -14.12 15.27 -58.93
C ARG A 3 -15.45 14.88 -58.25
N PHE A 4 -15.60 13.90 -57.34
CA PHE A 4 -14.99 13.60 -56.02
C PHE A 4 -15.40 12.15 -55.66
N ALA A 5 -14.58 11.19 -55.23
CA ALA A 5 -13.87 11.02 -53.95
C ALA A 5 -14.72 11.19 -52.67
N THR A 6 -15.17 10.08 -52.07
CA THR A 6 -15.49 10.03 -50.64
C THR A 6 -15.12 8.67 -50.05
N MET A 7 -13.95 8.67 -49.41
CA MET A 7 -13.47 7.67 -48.46
C MET A 7 -14.43 7.59 -47.27
N GLY A 8 -14.92 6.38 -46.96
CA GLY A 8 -15.53 6.07 -45.67
C GLY A 8 -14.44 5.91 -44.61
N LEU A 9 -14.36 6.87 -43.70
CA LEU A 9 -13.41 6.92 -42.59
C LEU A 9 -13.82 5.92 -41.50
N GLY A 10 -13.09 4.82 -41.36
CA GLY A 10 -13.26 3.88 -40.25
C GLY A 10 -12.74 4.50 -38.94
N LEU A 11 -13.63 4.71 -37.96
CA LEU A 11 -13.24 5.01 -36.59
C LEU A 11 -12.70 3.72 -35.94
N ALA A 12 -11.38 3.57 -35.92
CA ALA A 12 -10.70 2.64 -35.03
C ALA A 12 -10.65 3.27 -33.63
N VAL A 13 -11.55 2.85 -32.74
CA VAL A 13 -11.44 3.16 -31.31
C VAL A 13 -10.25 2.36 -30.77
N LEU A 14 -9.12 3.03 -30.59
CA LEU A 14 -7.96 2.48 -29.89
C LEU A 14 -8.32 2.35 -28.40
N ALA A 15 -8.79 1.17 -28.01
CA ALA A 15 -8.91 0.78 -26.61
C ALA A 15 -7.49 0.59 -26.04
N THR A 16 -6.90 1.65 -25.50
CA THR A 16 -5.69 1.53 -24.68
C THR A 16 -6.08 0.80 -23.38
N PRO A 17 -5.48 -0.37 -23.06
CA PRO A 17 -5.72 -0.98 -21.76
C PRO A 17 -5.20 0.00 -20.71
N LEU A 18 -6.06 0.39 -19.77
CA LEU A 18 -5.60 0.97 -18.51
C LEU A 18 -4.70 -0.09 -17.86
N ALA A 19 -3.39 0.08 -17.96
CA ALA A 19 -2.45 -0.65 -17.13
C ALA A 19 -2.72 -0.19 -15.70
N ALA A 20 -3.46 -1.01 -14.93
CA ALA A 20 -3.50 -0.90 -13.48
C ALA A 20 -2.03 -0.89 -13.02
N GLN A 21 -1.61 0.23 -12.42
CA GLN A 21 -0.22 0.40 -11.99
C GLN A 21 0.09 -0.72 -11.00
N GLN A 22 0.97 -1.65 -11.40
CA GLN A 22 1.39 -2.75 -10.53
C GLN A 22 2.26 -2.16 -9.42
N VAL A 23 1.75 -2.18 -8.19
CA VAL A 23 2.55 -1.82 -7.01
C VAL A 23 3.51 -2.97 -6.73
N THR A 24 4.81 -2.67 -6.67
CA THR A 24 5.83 -3.66 -6.36
C THR A 24 5.67 -4.13 -4.91
N THR A 25 5.72 -5.44 -4.69
CA THR A 25 5.64 -6.03 -3.34
C THR A 25 6.94 -6.72 -2.97
N GLU A 26 7.43 -6.46 -1.76
CA GLU A 26 8.53 -7.17 -1.13
C GLU A 26 7.96 -8.12 -0.06
N VAL A 27 8.26 -9.41 -0.15
CA VAL A 27 7.71 -10.43 0.76
C VAL A 27 8.84 -11.06 1.56
N THR A 28 8.73 -11.00 2.89
CA THR A 28 9.71 -11.55 3.83
C THR A 28 9.03 -12.51 4.79
N ARG A 29 9.70 -13.62 5.13
CA ARG A 29 9.26 -14.53 6.21
C ARG A 29 10.05 -14.22 7.47
N LEU A 30 9.35 -13.99 8.59
CA LEU A 30 9.90 -13.79 9.92
C LEU A 30 9.27 -14.81 10.87
N GLY A 31 10.00 -15.88 11.15
CA GLY A 31 9.50 -17.02 11.92
C GLY A 31 8.20 -17.60 11.34
N GLN A 32 7.11 -17.49 12.10
CA GLN A 32 5.77 -17.96 11.74
C GLN A 32 4.91 -16.89 11.05
N GLN A 33 5.51 -15.79 10.62
CA GLN A 33 4.82 -14.68 9.96
C GLN A 33 5.37 -14.44 8.57
N GLN A 34 4.49 -14.01 7.66
CA GLN A 34 4.83 -13.47 6.37
C GLN A 34 4.50 -11.98 6.38
N VAL A 35 5.50 -11.14 6.10
CA VAL A 35 5.34 -9.70 5.95
C VAL A 35 5.38 -9.34 4.47
N THR A 36 4.41 -8.57 4.01
CA THR A 36 4.34 -8.04 2.64
C THR A 36 4.41 -6.52 2.70
N LEU A 37 5.47 -5.94 2.14
CA LEU A 37 5.68 -4.50 2.01
C LEU A 37 5.28 -4.06 0.60
N HIS A 38 4.36 -3.11 0.51
CA HIS A 38 3.93 -2.50 -0.74
C HIS A 38 4.76 -1.25 -1.01
N VAL A 39 5.60 -1.31 -2.05
CA VAL A 39 6.53 -0.24 -2.40
C VAL A 39 5.82 0.76 -3.30
N HIS A 40 5.32 1.82 -2.65
CA HIS A 40 4.67 2.93 -3.35
C HIS A 40 5.66 4.03 -3.73
N PRO A 41 5.51 4.67 -4.91
CA PRO A 41 6.46 5.66 -5.40
C PRO A 41 6.47 6.98 -4.59
N PHE A 42 5.46 7.21 -3.74
CA PHE A 42 5.43 8.39 -2.87
C PHE A 42 6.28 8.22 -1.60
N LEU A 43 6.66 6.99 -1.25
CA LEU A 43 7.50 6.73 -0.08
C LEU A 43 8.91 7.22 -0.37
N THR A 44 9.46 8.01 0.54
CA THR A 44 10.86 8.42 0.50
C THR A 44 11.78 7.24 0.80
N GLU A 45 13.07 7.37 0.45
CA GLU A 45 14.06 6.31 0.75
C GLU A 45 14.19 6.04 2.25
N GLU A 46 14.04 7.05 3.10
CA GLU A 46 14.05 6.93 4.56
C GLU A 46 12.87 6.09 5.05
N GLU A 47 11.66 6.41 4.58
CA GLU A 47 10.43 5.70 4.95
C GLU A 47 10.46 4.26 4.46
N LEU A 48 10.89 4.06 3.21
CA LEU A 48 11.04 2.73 2.65
C LEU A 48 12.12 1.92 3.40
N GLY A 49 13.24 2.54 3.75
CA GLY A 49 14.29 1.93 4.57
C GLY A 49 13.76 1.50 5.94
N THR A 50 12.93 2.34 6.57
CA THR A 50 12.29 2.02 7.85
C THR A 50 11.29 0.88 7.73
N LEU A 51 10.42 0.91 6.71
CA LEU A 51 9.45 -0.17 6.47
C LEU A 51 10.14 -1.49 6.13
N ARG A 52 11.25 -1.46 5.39
CA ARG A 52 12.10 -2.63 5.14
C ARG A 52 12.70 -3.16 6.43
N LEU A 53 13.26 -2.30 7.29
CA LEU A 53 13.75 -2.70 8.61
C LEU A 53 12.67 -3.41 9.42
N VAL A 54 11.45 -2.83 9.48
CA VAL A 54 10.29 -3.45 10.14
C VAL A 54 9.95 -4.81 9.52
N SER A 55 9.98 -4.92 8.19
CA SER A 55 9.66 -6.16 7.47
C SER A 55 10.68 -7.28 7.63
N THR A 56 11.92 -6.95 8.03
CA THR A 56 13.04 -7.90 8.16
C THR A 56 13.52 -8.12 9.60
N ASN A 57 12.91 -7.44 10.58
CA ASN A 57 13.33 -7.52 11.99
C ASN A 57 12.14 -7.80 12.90
N GLU A 58 12.12 -8.98 13.55
CA GLU A 58 11.05 -9.42 14.45
C GLU A 58 10.81 -8.45 15.62
N GLN A 59 11.87 -7.84 16.16
CA GLN A 59 11.76 -6.89 17.27
C GLN A 59 11.07 -5.61 16.80
N ALA A 60 11.47 -5.07 15.65
CA ALA A 60 10.82 -3.90 15.06
C ALA A 60 9.37 -4.19 14.67
N LEU A 61 9.10 -5.38 14.13
CA LEU A 61 7.75 -5.83 13.78
C LEU A 61 6.83 -5.93 15.01
N SER A 62 7.37 -6.34 16.16
CA SER A 62 6.59 -6.50 17.40
C SER A 62 6.03 -5.18 17.95
N LEU A 63 6.55 -4.03 17.51
CA LEU A 63 5.98 -2.72 17.80
C LEU A 63 4.60 -2.51 17.15
N PHE A 64 4.31 -3.24 16.07
CA PHE A 64 3.07 -3.13 15.30
C PHE A 64 2.19 -4.38 15.41
N VAL A 65 2.75 -5.53 15.77
CA VAL A 65 2.02 -6.80 15.86
C VAL A 65 1.86 -7.23 17.32
N THR A 66 0.65 -7.05 17.85
CA THR A 66 0.32 -7.38 19.24
C THR A 66 0.08 -8.87 19.49
N ARG A 67 -0.36 -9.63 18.48
CA ARG A 67 -0.58 -11.08 18.55
C ARG A 67 -0.01 -11.80 17.32
N PRO A 68 1.12 -12.51 17.44
CA PRO A 68 1.65 -13.33 16.35
C PRO A 68 0.63 -14.37 15.85
N GLY A 69 0.69 -14.71 14.57
CA GLY A 69 -0.27 -15.65 13.96
C GLY A 69 -1.65 -15.05 13.66
N ARG A 70 -1.80 -13.72 13.76
CA ARG A 70 -2.99 -12.97 13.36
C ARG A 70 -2.62 -11.99 12.26
N HIS A 71 -3.63 -11.38 11.64
CA HIS A 71 -3.42 -10.42 10.57
C HIS A 71 -3.20 -9.01 11.12
N THR A 72 -2.28 -8.28 10.50
CA THR A 72 -2.00 -6.87 10.79
C THR A 72 -1.87 -6.13 9.47
N ALA A 73 -2.31 -4.88 9.40
CA ALA A 73 -2.03 -4.00 8.28
C ALA A 73 -1.61 -2.61 8.77
N ILE A 74 -0.72 -1.98 8.02
CA ILE A 74 -0.29 -0.60 8.19
C ILE A 74 -0.74 0.19 6.97
N ALA A 75 -1.48 1.26 7.19
CA ALA A 75 -1.95 2.18 6.15
C ALA A 75 -1.37 3.58 6.35
N VAL A 76 -1.11 4.26 5.23
CA VAL A 76 -0.46 5.57 5.17
C VAL A 76 -1.16 6.47 4.15
N ALA A 77 -1.29 7.75 4.48
CA ALA A 77 -1.77 8.77 3.55
C ALA A 77 -0.63 9.22 2.61
N PRO A 78 -0.77 9.12 1.27
CA PRO A 78 0.32 9.43 0.33
C PRO A 78 0.88 10.86 0.44
N GLY A 79 0.05 11.84 0.79
CA GLY A 79 0.49 13.24 0.97
C GLY A 79 1.20 13.49 2.31
N GLU A 80 1.10 12.57 3.25
CA GLU A 80 1.69 12.70 4.58
C GLU A 80 2.91 11.81 4.79
N GLY A 81 2.98 10.68 4.09
CA GLY A 81 4.06 9.73 4.24
C GLY A 81 3.92 8.89 5.50
N PHE A 82 4.91 8.05 5.79
CA PHE A 82 5.00 7.25 7.01
C PHE A 82 5.69 8.02 8.14
N ILE A 83 6.70 8.84 7.81
CA ILE A 83 7.54 9.57 8.77
C ILE A 83 7.68 11.03 8.35
N ARG A 84 7.68 11.95 9.33
CA ARG A 84 7.98 13.35 9.12
C ARG A 84 8.84 13.88 10.26
N ALA A 85 9.95 14.53 9.91
CA ALA A 85 10.92 15.04 10.87
C ALA A 85 11.37 13.97 11.90
N GLY A 86 11.57 12.73 11.45
CA GLY A 86 12.01 11.60 12.28
C GLY A 86 10.94 11.02 13.21
N GLN A 87 9.68 11.40 13.08
CA GLN A 87 8.56 10.86 13.86
C GLN A 87 7.49 10.24 12.95
N PRO A 88 6.84 9.14 13.35
CA PRO A 88 5.67 8.64 12.63
C PRO A 88 4.59 9.72 12.53
N VAL A 89 3.98 9.85 11.35
CA VAL A 89 2.87 10.78 11.19
C VAL A 89 1.59 10.21 11.80
N ALA A 90 0.66 11.09 12.20
CA ALA A 90 -0.58 10.67 12.86
C ALA A 90 -1.46 9.77 11.98
N SER A 91 -1.40 9.91 10.65
CA SER A 91 -2.15 9.06 9.72
C SER A 91 -1.53 7.69 9.49
N ALA A 92 -0.26 7.47 9.85
CA ALA A 92 0.40 6.17 9.73
C ALA A 92 -0.18 5.19 10.78
N THR A 93 -1.21 4.46 10.38
CA THR A 93 -2.00 3.63 11.30
C THR A 93 -1.65 2.16 11.14
N ALA A 94 -1.34 1.49 12.24
CA ALA A 94 -1.21 0.04 12.31
C ALA A 94 -2.37 -0.59 13.09
N ILE A 95 -3.12 -1.51 12.46
CA ILE A 95 -4.22 -2.24 13.08
C ILE A 95 -3.86 -3.72 13.08
N SER A 96 -3.84 -4.34 14.27
CA SER A 96 -3.31 -5.68 14.52
C SER A 96 -4.28 -6.58 15.26
N ASP A 97 -4.02 -7.89 15.22
CA ASP A 97 -4.84 -8.95 15.85
C ASP A 97 -6.17 -9.27 15.11
N LEU A 98 -6.17 -9.16 13.78
CA LEU A 98 -7.38 -9.33 12.99
C LEU A 98 -7.52 -10.77 12.49
N PRO A 99 -8.78 -11.22 12.28
CA PRO A 99 -9.04 -12.59 11.85
C PRO A 99 -8.57 -12.88 10.43
N ASN A 100 -8.54 -11.89 9.55
CA ASN A 100 -8.18 -12.05 8.15
C ASN A 100 -7.55 -10.76 7.58
N ALA A 101 -6.88 -10.88 6.44
CA ALA A 101 -6.21 -9.78 5.77
C ALA A 101 -7.16 -8.68 5.28
N GLU A 102 -8.38 -9.03 4.85
CA GLU A 102 -9.34 -8.07 4.33
C GLU A 102 -9.81 -7.10 5.43
N THR A 103 -10.18 -7.62 6.61
CA THR A 103 -10.53 -6.81 7.78
C THR A 103 -9.36 -5.95 8.23
N ALA A 104 -8.14 -6.51 8.29
CA ALA A 104 -6.95 -5.74 8.66
C ALA A 104 -6.73 -4.54 7.72
N ARG A 105 -6.78 -4.77 6.40
CA ARG A 105 -6.64 -3.70 5.40
C ARG A 105 -7.76 -2.66 5.52
N ALA A 106 -9.02 -3.10 5.59
CA ALA A 106 -10.16 -2.21 5.66
C ALA A 106 -10.11 -1.31 6.90
N ASP A 107 -9.83 -1.88 8.07
CA ASP A 107 -9.77 -1.14 9.34
C ASP A 107 -8.59 -0.18 9.35
N ALA A 108 -7.40 -0.61 8.91
CA ALA A 108 -6.23 0.26 8.82
C ALA A 108 -6.47 1.44 7.86
N MET A 109 -7.05 1.19 6.69
CA MET A 109 -7.41 2.25 5.74
C MET A 109 -8.47 3.19 6.30
N ALA A 110 -9.50 2.68 6.97
CA ALA A 110 -10.56 3.49 7.55
C ALA A 110 -10.01 4.42 8.64
N THR A 111 -9.20 3.89 9.56
CA THR A 111 -8.58 4.69 10.62
C THR A 111 -7.58 5.69 10.07
N CYS A 112 -6.74 5.30 9.10
CA CYS A 112 -5.83 6.23 8.43
C CYS A 112 -6.60 7.37 7.72
N ASN A 113 -7.66 7.04 6.98
CA ASN A 113 -8.47 8.03 6.28
C ASN A 113 -9.20 8.98 7.24
N ALA A 114 -9.56 8.51 8.44
CA ALA A 114 -10.11 9.37 9.49
C ALA A 114 -9.06 10.28 10.13
N ALA A 115 -7.79 9.85 10.15
CA ALA A 115 -6.68 10.58 10.76
C ALA A 115 -5.95 11.54 9.81
N LYS A 116 -5.98 11.29 8.49
CA LYS A 116 -5.32 12.16 7.50
C LYS A 116 -5.91 13.56 7.54
N ALA A 117 -5.06 14.58 7.45
CA ALA A 117 -5.50 15.96 7.40
C ALA A 117 -6.07 16.32 6.03
N LYS A 118 -5.47 15.80 4.95
CA LYS A 118 -5.88 16.07 3.56
C LYS A 118 -5.23 15.08 2.58
N GLY A 119 -5.65 15.18 1.31
CA GLY A 119 -5.01 14.47 0.20
C GLY A 119 -5.73 13.17 -0.20
N PRO A 120 -5.10 12.37 -1.07
CA PRO A 120 -5.69 11.15 -1.59
C PRO A 120 -5.96 10.13 -0.48
N ASP A 121 -6.74 9.10 -0.82
CA ASP A 121 -7.05 8.04 0.14
C ASP A 121 -5.80 7.28 0.56
N CYS A 122 -5.83 6.86 1.83
CA CYS A 122 -4.78 6.05 2.41
C CYS A 122 -4.63 4.74 1.65
N VAL A 123 -3.39 4.28 1.58
CA VAL A 123 -3.04 2.98 1.00
C VAL A 123 -2.32 2.13 2.02
N VAL A 124 -2.43 0.82 1.87
CA VAL A 124 -1.71 -0.13 2.70
C VAL A 124 -0.26 -0.19 2.23
N VAL A 125 0.67 -0.05 3.18
CA VAL A 125 2.12 -0.11 2.94
C VAL A 125 2.74 -1.37 3.50
N LEU A 126 2.14 -2.00 4.51
CA LEU A 126 2.66 -3.23 5.09
C LEU A 126 1.52 -4.12 5.56
N GLU A 127 1.59 -5.40 5.25
CA GLU A 127 0.67 -6.43 5.74
C GLU A 127 1.45 -7.55 6.43
N VAL A 128 0.88 -8.09 7.49
CA VAL A 128 1.39 -9.27 8.18
C VAL A 128 0.32 -10.34 8.17
N ALA A 129 0.69 -11.54 7.78
CA ALA A 129 -0.16 -12.72 7.82
C ALA A 129 0.58 -13.88 8.51
N PRO A 130 -0.14 -14.89 9.00
CA PRO A 130 0.48 -16.16 9.35
C PRO A 130 1.24 -16.72 8.15
N ALA A 131 2.47 -17.20 8.37
CA ALA A 131 3.23 -17.83 7.31
C ALA A 131 2.55 -19.13 6.86
N ARG A 132 2.44 -19.34 5.55
CA ARG A 132 1.97 -20.60 4.98
C ARG A 132 3.05 -21.69 5.04
#